data_AF-A0A225DKH4-F1
#
_entry.id   AF-A0A225DKH4-F1
#
_cell.length_a   1.000
_cell.length_b   1.000
_cell.length_c   1.000
_cell.angle_alpha   90.00
_cell.angle_beta   90.00
_cell.angle_gamma   90.00
#
_symmetry.space_group_name_H-M   'P 1'
#
loop_
_entity.id
_entity.type
_entity.pdbx_description
1 polymer ?
#
loop_
_entity_poly.entity_id
_entity_poly.type
_entity_poly.pdbx_seq_one_letter_code
_entity_poly.pdbx_strand_id
1 'polypeptide(L)'
;MIRLLTTGVTVAVLLGAVALADPVNKEHPIYFPTKVGDKWVKRYERTVDGRKTIEKSTYFVSSVKDQNGAKEVIVSSIESVEGKTKEVPVGTFLVSDKGVFFTQVSVEVSLTC
;
A
#
# COMPACT_ATOMS: atom_id res chain seq x y z
N MET A 1 4.83 68.73 -12.14
CA MET A 1 4.18 68.39 -10.86
C MET A 1 2.95 67.54 -11.14
N ILE A 2 2.83 66.40 -10.44
CA ILE A 2 1.59 65.78 -9.91
C ILE A 2 0.55 65.36 -10.99
N ARG A 3 0.46 64.04 -11.31
CA ARG A 3 -0.53 63.06 -10.79
C ARG A 3 -1.96 63.38 -11.28
N LEU A 4 -2.82 62.46 -11.68
CA LEU A 4 -3.16 61.19 -11.05
C LEU A 4 -4.15 60.46 -11.97
N LEU A 5 -3.98 59.14 -12.06
CA LEU A 5 -4.97 58.06 -12.19
C LEU A 5 -6.43 58.41 -12.57
N THR A 6 -7.00 57.60 -13.47
CA THR A 6 -8.10 56.65 -13.14
C THR A 6 -8.50 55.89 -14.41
N THR A 7 -8.13 54.60 -14.53
CA THR A 7 -9.02 53.43 -14.36
C THR A 7 -10.30 53.44 -15.19
N GLY A 8 -10.39 52.49 -16.13
CA GLY A 8 -11.59 52.27 -16.92
C GLY A 8 -11.65 50.87 -17.56
N VAL A 9 -11.51 49.84 -16.73
CA VAL A 9 -12.22 48.54 -16.82
C VAL A 9 -12.17 47.82 -18.18
N THR A 10 -11.16 46.96 -18.39
CA THR A 10 -11.22 45.85 -19.36
C THR A 10 -11.81 44.62 -18.69
N VAL A 11 -13.10 44.39 -18.91
CA VAL A 11 -13.83 43.18 -18.47
C VAL A 11 -13.81 42.14 -19.58
N ALA A 12 -13.39 40.93 -19.19
CA ALA A 12 -13.70 39.63 -19.80
C ALA A 12 -13.14 39.39 -21.22
N VAL A 13 -12.66 38.20 -21.58
CA VAL A 13 -13.26 36.89 -21.36
C VAL A 13 -12.13 35.85 -21.28
N LEU A 14 -11.81 35.36 -20.07
CA LEU A 14 -11.18 34.04 -19.98
C LEU A 14 -12.30 33.02 -20.20
N LEU A 15 -12.48 32.62 -21.45
CA LEU A 15 -13.26 31.43 -21.77
C LEU A 15 -12.54 30.25 -21.15
N GLY A 16 -13.05 29.83 -19.99
CA GLY A 16 -12.69 28.58 -19.36
C GLY A 16 -12.96 27.45 -20.33
N ALA A 17 -11.91 26.99 -21.00
CA ALA A 17 -11.82 25.60 -21.38
C ALA A 17 -11.74 24.84 -20.05
N VAL A 18 -12.91 24.49 -19.52
CA VAL A 18 -13.03 23.46 -18.50
C VAL A 18 -12.54 22.20 -19.20
N ALA A 19 -11.24 21.95 -19.11
CA ALA A 19 -10.71 20.63 -19.27
C ALA A 19 -11.47 19.80 -18.22
N LEU A 20 -12.51 19.10 -18.67
CA LEU A 20 -12.90 17.84 -18.07
C LEU A 20 -11.70 16.93 -18.26
N ALA A 21 -10.66 17.17 -17.45
CA ALA A 21 -9.77 16.11 -17.06
C ALA A 21 -10.72 15.14 -16.38
N ASP A 22 -11.10 14.08 -17.09
CA ASP A 22 -11.56 12.87 -16.45
C ASP A 22 -10.68 12.70 -15.21
N PRO A 23 -11.26 12.49 -14.02
CA PRO A 23 -10.46 12.11 -12.88
C PRO A 23 -9.84 10.77 -13.26
N VAL A 24 -8.63 10.84 -13.85
CA VAL A 24 -7.75 9.70 -14.04
C VAL A 24 -7.73 9.08 -12.67
N ASN A 25 -8.38 7.93 -12.54
CA ASN A 25 -8.35 7.14 -11.34
C ASN A 25 -6.89 6.74 -11.16
N LYS A 26 -6.12 7.62 -10.52
CA LYS A 26 -4.72 7.42 -10.19
C LYS A 26 -4.75 6.42 -9.06
N GLU A 27 -4.92 5.14 -9.41
CA GLU A 27 -4.68 4.06 -8.48
C GLU A 27 -3.26 4.28 -7.93
N HIS A 28 -3.20 4.66 -6.66
CA HIS A 28 -1.93 4.86 -6.00
C HIS A 28 -1.24 3.50 -5.94
N PRO A 29 0.02 3.38 -6.42
CA PRO A 29 0.72 2.11 -6.38
C PRO A 29 0.79 1.60 -4.94
N ILE A 30 0.40 0.35 -4.73
CA ILE A 30 0.51 -0.30 -3.43
C ILE A 30 1.96 -0.78 -3.28
N TYR A 31 2.67 -0.17 -2.33
CA TYR A 31 4.05 -0.51 -2.02
C TYR A 31 4.12 -1.64 -1.00
N PHE A 32 5.10 -2.52 -1.16
CA PHE A 32 5.42 -3.61 -0.25
C PHE A 32 6.80 -3.38 0.38
N PRO A 33 6.99 -3.73 1.66
CA PRO A 33 8.32 -3.68 2.30
C PRO A 33 9.30 -4.61 1.58
N THR A 34 10.49 -4.10 1.25
CA THR A 34 11.54 -4.87 0.54
C THR A 34 12.90 -4.78 1.23
N LYS A 35 12.97 -4.36 2.49
CA LYS A 35 14.23 -4.40 3.25
C LYS A 35 14.13 -5.50 4.29
N VAL A 36 15.14 -6.35 4.35
CA VAL A 36 15.26 -7.39 5.38
C VAL A 36 15.18 -6.72 6.76
N GLY A 37 14.31 -7.25 7.61
CA GLY A 37 14.03 -6.71 8.94
C GLY A 37 12.92 -5.66 9.01
N ASP A 38 12.39 -5.16 7.90
CA ASP A 38 11.18 -4.31 7.91
C ASP A 38 10.03 -5.08 8.56
N LYS A 39 9.32 -4.45 9.51
CA LYS A 39 8.26 -5.08 10.31
C LYS A 39 6.95 -4.33 10.19
N TRP A 40 5.85 -5.07 10.23
CA TRP A 40 4.51 -4.50 10.35
C TRP A 40 3.60 -5.43 11.15
N VAL A 41 2.51 -4.86 11.66
CA VAL A 41 1.50 -5.61 12.41
C VAL A 41 0.24 -5.64 11.59
N LYS A 42 -0.24 -6.84 11.25
CA LYS A 42 -1.60 -7.00 10.70
C LYS A 42 -2.56 -7.20 11.85
N ARG A 43 -3.63 -6.43 11.83
CA ARG A 43 -4.78 -6.60 12.71
C ARG A 43 -5.88 -7.29 11.91
N TYR A 44 -6.47 -8.34 12.46
CA TYR A 44 -7.68 -8.95 11.90
C TYR A 44 -8.70 -9.16 13.01
N GLU A 45 -9.96 -8.90 12.66
CA GLU A 45 -11.10 -9.20 13.52
C GLU A 45 -11.49 -10.66 13.30
N ARG A 46 -11.58 -11.42 14.38
CA ARG A 46 -12.04 -12.80 14.38
C ARG A 46 -13.20 -12.92 15.36
N THR A 47 -14.31 -13.49 14.93
CA THR A 47 -15.40 -13.81 15.84
C THR A 47 -15.18 -15.21 16.41
N VAL A 48 -15.01 -15.31 17.72
CA VAL A 48 -14.88 -16.59 18.45
C VAL A 48 -16.01 -16.62 19.48
N ASP A 49 -16.83 -17.67 19.48
CA ASP A 49 -17.98 -17.84 20.37
C ASP A 49 -18.96 -16.65 20.37
N GLY A 50 -19.20 -16.05 19.19
CA GLY A 50 -20.08 -14.89 19.03
C GLY A 50 -19.51 -13.56 19.53
N ARG A 51 -18.26 -13.54 20.01
CA ARG A 51 -17.56 -12.32 20.42
C ARG A 51 -16.52 -11.92 19.38
N LYS A 52 -16.51 -10.63 19.00
CA LYS A 52 -15.45 -10.06 18.16
C LYS A 52 -14.16 -9.93 18.96
N THR A 53 -13.14 -10.66 18.55
CA THR A 53 -11.79 -10.61 19.07
C THR A 53 -10.88 -9.94 18.05
N ILE A 54 -9.96 -9.10 18.51
CA ILE A 54 -8.94 -8.49 17.66
C ILE A 54 -7.64 -9.26 17.85
N GLU A 55 -7.21 -9.99 16.82
CA GLU A 55 -5.91 -10.65 16.80
C GLU A 55 -4.88 -9.73 16.11
N LYS A 56 -3.65 -9.78 16.62
CA LYS A 56 -2.51 -9.03 16.08
C LYS A 56 -1.39 -10.02 15.76
N SER A 57 -0.90 -9.98 14.53
CA SER A 57 0.26 -10.77 14.11
C SER A 57 1.34 -9.82 13.59
N THR A 58 2.57 -10.02 14.08
CA THR A 58 3.74 -9.26 13.63
C THR A 58 4.42 -10.03 12.51
N TYR A 59 4.60 -9.36 11.38
CA TYR A 59 5.29 -9.87 10.21
C TYR A 59 6.57 -9.07 9.99
N PHE A 60 7.54 -9.71 9.34
CA PHE A 60 8.75 -9.04 8.92
C PHE A 60 9.31 -9.65 7.65
N VAL A 61 10.07 -8.86 6.90
CA VAL A 61 10.83 -9.37 5.75
C VAL A 61 12.02 -10.17 6.27
N SER A 62 12.03 -11.48 6.04
CA SER A 62 13.11 -12.37 6.42
C SER A 62 14.18 -12.50 5.35
N SER A 63 13.79 -12.40 4.08
CA SER A 63 14.72 -12.45 2.95
C SER A 63 14.21 -11.64 1.76
N VAL A 64 15.15 -11.13 0.97
CA VAL A 64 14.87 -10.47 -0.32
C VAL A 64 15.91 -10.96 -1.32
N LYS A 65 15.43 -11.39 -2.49
CA LYS A 65 16.28 -11.86 -3.58
C LYS A 65 15.86 -11.17 -4.88
N ASP A 66 16.80 -10.53 -5.56
CA ASP A 66 16.57 -9.98 -6.88
C ASP A 66 16.49 -11.11 -7.91
N GLN A 67 15.44 -11.12 -8.74
CA GLN A 67 15.19 -12.08 -9.80
C GLN A 67 14.58 -11.38 -11.03
N ASN A 68 15.25 -11.43 -12.18
CA ASN A 68 14.72 -10.98 -13.48
C ASN A 68 14.09 -9.56 -13.46
N GLY A 69 14.71 -8.60 -12.76
CA GLY A 69 14.18 -7.23 -12.65
C GLY A 69 13.05 -7.04 -11.62
N ALA A 70 12.74 -8.09 -10.86
CA ALA A 70 11.83 -8.09 -9.73
C ALA A 70 12.57 -8.47 -8.44
N LYS A 71 11.88 -8.34 -7.31
CA LYS A 71 12.30 -8.74 -5.98
C LYS A 71 11.35 -9.81 -5.46
N GLU A 72 11.92 -10.97 -5.13
CA GLU A 72 11.25 -12.00 -4.37
C GLU A 72 11.46 -11.71 -2.88
N VAL A 73 10.39 -11.40 -2.17
CA VAL A 73 10.38 -11.02 -0.76
C VAL A 73 9.75 -12.14 0.05
N ILE A 74 10.51 -12.74 0.96
CA ILE A 74 10.00 -13.74 1.90
C ILE A 74 9.61 -13.02 3.20
N VAL A 75 8.40 -13.30 3.66
CA VAL A 75 7.83 -12.73 4.88
C VAL A 75 7.66 -13.84 5.91
N SER A 76 8.12 -13.57 7.12
CA SER A 76 7.97 -14.46 8.27
C SER A 76 7.15 -13.79 9.38
N SER A 77 6.51 -14.60 10.23
CA SER A 77 5.94 -14.20 11.51
C SER A 77 6.82 -14.69 12.65
N ILE A 78 6.70 -14.03 13.79
CA ILE A 78 7.24 -14.53 15.06
C ILE A 78 6.09 -15.17 15.82
N GLU A 79 6.18 -16.47 16.05
CA GLU A 79 5.18 -17.24 16.80
C GLU A 79 5.79 -17.85 18.06
N SER A 80 5.01 -17.90 19.14
CA SER A 80 5.41 -18.58 20.37
C SER A 80 4.79 -19.97 20.38
N VAL A 81 5.60 -20.97 20.00
CA VAL A 81 5.19 -22.39 20.00
C VAL A 81 5.87 -23.07 21.18
N GLU A 82 5.08 -23.62 22.11
CA GLU A 82 5.59 -24.31 23.32
C GLU A 82 6.53 -23.45 24.18
N GLY A 83 6.24 -22.15 24.27
CA GLY A 83 7.06 -21.19 25.03
C GLY A 83 8.39 -20.84 24.34
N LYS A 84 8.64 -21.32 23.12
CA LYS A 84 9.79 -20.93 22.29
C LYS A 84 9.34 -20.01 21.18
N THR A 85 10.06 -18.91 21.04
CA THR A 85 9.90 -18.00 19.90
C THR A 85 10.48 -18.67 18.66
N LYS A 86 9.64 -18.92 17.66
CA LYS A 86 10.03 -19.45 16.34
C LYS A 86 9.69 -18.44 15.25
N GLU A 87 10.59 -18.37 14.28
CA GLU A 87 10.30 -17.74 13.01
C GLU A 87 9.55 -18.73 12.12
N VAL A 88 8.40 -18.32 11.58
CA VAL A 88 7.57 -19.13 10.69
C VAL A 88 7.42 -18.39 9.36
N PRO A 89 7.82 -18.95 8.21
CA PRO A 89 7.59 -18.32 6.92
C PRO A 89 6.08 -18.30 6.62
N VAL A 90 5.57 -17.12 6.27
CA VAL A 90 4.14 -16.85 6.04
C VAL A 90 3.84 -16.76 4.54
N GLY A 91 4.80 -16.28 3.75
CA GLY A 91 4.62 -16.22 2.31
C GLY A 91 5.80 -15.62 1.56
N THR A 92 5.73 -15.76 0.25
CA THR A 92 6.68 -15.20 -0.71
C THR A 92 5.94 -14.27 -1.65
N PHE A 93 6.45 -13.07 -1.86
CA PHE A 93 5.83 -12.04 -2.68
C PHE A 93 6.80 -11.59 -3.76
N LEU A 94 6.33 -11.55 -5.01
CA LEU A 94 7.10 -10.97 -6.11
C LEU A 94 6.65 -9.52 -6.31
N VAL A 95 7.59 -8.59 -6.17
CA VAL A 95 7.35 -7.16 -6.33
C VAL A 95 8.37 -6.57 -7.28
N SER A 96 8.12 -5.40 -7.83
CA SER A 96 9.08 -4.76 -8.72
C SER A 96 10.39 -4.41 -7.99
N ASP A 97 11.42 -4.05 -8.74
CA ASP A 97 12.66 -3.46 -8.22
C ASP A 97 12.42 -2.31 -7.21
N LYS A 98 11.33 -1.54 -7.41
CA LYS A 98 10.86 -0.44 -6.56
C LYS A 98 9.92 -0.87 -5.43
N GLY A 99 9.66 -2.16 -5.25
CA GLY A 99 8.76 -2.67 -4.22
C GLY A 99 7.28 -2.44 -4.50
N VAL A 100 6.89 -2.28 -5.76
CA VAL A 100 5.47 -2.15 -6.13
C VAL A 100 4.92 -3.53 -6.47
N PHE A 101 3.74 -3.86 -5.96
CA PHE A 101 3.07 -5.09 -6.38
C PHE A 101 2.77 -5.08 -7.88
N PHE A 102 3.05 -6.19 -8.55
CA PHE A 102 2.52 -6.43 -9.89
C PHE A 102 1.03 -6.83 -9.77
N THR A 103 0.12 -5.89 -9.58
CA THR A 103 -1.33 -6.16 -9.66
C THR A 103 -1.69 -6.45 -11.13
N GLN A 104 -2.36 -7.53 -11.54
CA GLN A 104 -3.51 -8.23 -10.96
C GLN A 104 -3.21 -9.68 -10.57
N VAL A 105 -3.23 -10.00 -9.29
CA VAL A 105 -3.69 -11.32 -8.85
C VAL A 105 -4.85 -11.06 -7.93
N SER A 106 -6.06 -11.28 -8.43
CA SER A 106 -7.26 -11.47 -7.61
C SER A 106 -6.96 -12.64 -6.68
N VAL A 107 -6.42 -12.37 -5.50
CA VAL A 107 -6.40 -13.36 -4.44
C VAL A 107 -7.84 -13.38 -3.91
N GLU A 108 -8.72 -14.07 -4.65
CA GLU A 108 -9.87 -14.72 -4.04
C GLU A 108 -9.29 -15.68 -3.00
N VAL A 109 -9.17 -15.20 -1.77
CA VAL A 109 -9.04 -16.08 -0.62
C VAL A 109 -10.40 -16.76 -0.50
N SER A 110 -10.55 -17.87 -1.22
CA SER A 110 -11.69 -18.76 -1.10
C SER A 110 -11.64 -19.36 0.30
N LEU A 111 -12.28 -18.68 1.25
CA LEU A 111 -12.65 -19.27 2.53
C LEU A 111 -13.80 -20.24 2.26
N THR A 112 -13.47 -21.46 1.83
CA THR A 112 -14.43 -22.57 1.90
C THR A 112 -14.60 -22.95 3.36
N CYS A 113 -15.83 -22.75 3.86
CA CYS A 113 -16.34 -23.23 5.13
C CYS A 113 -16.35 -24.77 5.21
#